data_AF-A0A7C8CPI7-F1
#
_entry.id   AF-A0A7C8CPI7-F1
#
_cell.length_a   1.000
_cell.length_b   1.000
_cell.length_c   1.000
_cell.angle_alpha   90.00
_cell.angle_beta   90.00
_cell.angle_gamma   90.00
#
_symmetry.space_group_name_H-M   'P 1'
#
loop_
_entity.id
_entity.type
_entity.pdbx_description
1 polymer ?
#
loop_
_entity_poly.entity_id
_entity_poly.type
_entity_poly.pdbx_seq_one_letter_code
_entity_poly.pdbx_strand_id
1 'polypeptide(L)' 'MGKIPPKLFKIGEVMAHTGISRQTIHDYTVGGFIDEDARTPAGHRLYGGWVFERLDRIRQLQQEGHSLKTIKTMIDEETI' A
#
# COMPACT_ATOMS: atom_id res chain seq x y z
N MET A 1 13.47 -14.07 23.64
CA MET A 1 12.96 -12.69 23.61
C MET A 1 11.92 -12.62 22.51
N GLY A 2 10.63 -12.46 22.84
CA GLY A 2 9.57 -12.43 21.83
C GLY A 2 9.63 -11.14 21.03
N LYS A 3 9.69 -11.21 19.69
CA LYS A 3 9.58 -10.01 18.85
C LYS A 3 8.18 -9.41 19.03
N ILE A 4 8.10 -8.11 19.27
CA ILE A 4 6.83 -7.38 19.29
C ILE A 4 6.24 -7.47 17.88
N PRO A 5 4.98 -7.89 17.70
CA PRO A 5 4.36 -7.96 16.38
C PRO A 5 4.29 -6.55 15.76
N PRO A 6 4.50 -6.42 14.44
CA PRO A 6 4.43 -5.13 13.77
C PRO A 6 3.02 -4.55 13.87
N LYS A 7 2.91 -3.22 13.96
CA LYS A 7 1.61 -2.54 13.91
C LYS A 7 1.03 -2.69 12.51
N LEU A 8 -0.21 -3.19 12.46
CA LEU A 8 -1.00 -3.27 11.24
C LEU A 8 -2.11 -2.23 11.25
N PHE A 9 -2.49 -1.78 10.06
CA PHE A 9 -3.42 -0.68 9.84
C PHE A 9 -4.61 -1.17 9.01
N LYS A 10 -5.82 -0.79 9.42
CA LYS A 10 -7.03 -1.00 8.61
C LYS A 10 -7.03 -0.04 7.42
N ILE A 11 -7.77 -0.39 6.37
CA ILE A 11 -7.95 0.48 5.19
C ILE A 11 -8.39 1.90 5.57
N GLY A 12 -9.25 2.07 6.59
CA GLY A 12 -9.69 3.39 7.05
C GLY A 12 -8.57 4.23 7.67
N GLU A 13 -7.59 3.60 8.35
CA GLU A 13 -6.42 4.30 8.88
C GLU A 13 -5.48 4.70 7.75
N VAL A 14 -5.32 3.84 6.74
CA VAL A 14 -4.54 4.15 5.53
C VAL A 14 -5.15 5.33 4.78
N MET A 15 -6.48 5.34 4.60
CA MET A 15 -7.20 6.47 3.99
C MET A 15 -7.02 7.76 4.78
N ALA A 16 -7.16 7.70 6.11
CA ALA A 16 -7.06 8.89 6.96
C ALA A 16 -5.67 9.52 6.93
N HIS A 17 -4.62 8.70 6.84
CA HIS A 17 -3.24 9.19 6.80
C HIS A 17 -2.82 9.70 5.41
N THR A 18 -3.21 8.99 4.35
CA THR A 18 -2.74 9.28 2.98
C THR A 18 -3.67 10.22 2.18
N GLY A 19 -4.92 10.34 2.61
CA GLY A 19 -5.98 11.02 1.84
C GLY A 19 -6.42 10.24 0.60
N ILE A 20 -5.92 9.02 0.38
CA ILE A 20 -6.27 8.19 -0.77
C ILE A 20 -7.63 7.54 -0.53
N SER A 21 -8.46 7.51 -1.58
CA SER A 21 -9.78 6.92 -1.49
C SER A 21 -9.73 5.40 -1.24
N ARG A 22 -10.79 4.87 -0.62
CA ARG A 22 -10.93 3.42 -0.42
C ARG A 22 -10.82 2.65 -1.74
N GLN A 23 -11.45 3.16 -2.80
CA GLN A 23 -11.47 2.51 -4.11
C GLN A 23 -10.06 2.45 -4.69
N THR A 24 -9.29 3.54 -4.60
CA THR A 24 -7.91 3.58 -5.09
C THR A 24 -7.00 2.62 -4.32
N ILE A 25 -7.11 2.55 -2.98
CA ILE A 25 -6.34 1.58 -2.18
C ILE A 25 -6.73 0.15 -2.58
N HIS A 26 -8.01 -0.11 -2.78
CA HIS A 26 -8.48 -1.41 -3.25
C HIS A 26 -7.91 -1.76 -4.63
N ASP A 27 -7.96 -0.83 -5.59
CA ASP A 27 -7.46 -1.03 -6.95
C ASP A 27 -5.95 -1.22 -6.97
N TYR A 28 -5.21 -0.50 -6.13
CA TYR A 28 -3.78 -0.73 -5.92
C TYR A 28 -3.49 -2.09 -5.31
N THR A 29 -4.34 -2.56 -4.38
CA THR A 29 -4.17 -3.90 -3.80
C THR A 29 -4.45 -5.00 -4.83
N VAL A 30 -5.54 -4.88 -5.60
CA VAL A 30 -5.90 -5.84 -6.66
C VAL A 30 -4.92 -5.80 -7.82
N GLY A 31 -4.37 -4.63 -8.15
CA GLY A 31 -3.33 -4.45 -9.16
C GLY A 31 -1.91 -4.81 -8.70
N GLY A 32 -1.74 -5.28 -7.45
CA GLY A 32 -0.45 -5.68 -6.88
C GLY A 32 0.56 -4.53 -6.68
N PHE A 33 0.09 -3.29 -6.61
CA PHE A 33 0.93 -2.13 -6.28
C PHE A 33 1.28 -2.09 -4.79
N ILE A 34 0.35 -2.58 -3.97
CA ILE A 34 0.44 -2.80 -2.53
C ILE A 34 -0.20 -4.15 -2.22
N ASP A 35 0.05 -4.71 -1.04
CA ASP A 35 -0.48 -5.99 -0.59
C ASP A 35 -0.91 -5.88 0.88
N GLU A 36 -1.86 -6.71 1.29
CA GLU A 36 -2.13 -6.88 2.73
C GLU A 36 -1.08 -7.78 3.40
N ASP A 37 -0.67 -7.42 4.60
CA ASP A 37 0.19 -8.25 5.44
C ASP A 37 -0.61 -9.30 6.22
N ALA A 38 -1.89 -9.00 6.49
CA ALA A 38 -2.78 -9.91 7.17
C ALA A 38 -4.25 -9.61 6.87
N ARG A 39 -5.11 -10.49 7.39
CA ARG A 39 -6.55 -10.25 7.45
C ARG A 39 -7.05 -10.41 8.88
N THR A 40 -8.05 -9.63 9.25
CA THR A 40 -8.80 -9.84 10.49
C THR A 40 -9.59 -11.17 10.41
N PRO A 41 -10.01 -11.75 11.55
CA PRO A 41 -10.89 -12.94 11.53
C PRO A 41 -12.20 -12.75 10.74
N ALA A 42 -12.68 -11.50 10.63
CA ALA A 42 -13.85 -11.13 9.84
C ALA A 42 -13.55 -10.93 8.34
N GLY A 43 -12.31 -11.12 7.89
CA GLY A 43 -11.90 -11.02 6.49
C GLY A 43 -11.40 -9.65 6.02
N HIS A 44 -11.42 -8.62 6.86
CA HIS A 44 -10.90 -7.28 6.49
C HIS A 44 -9.38 -7.28 6.32
N ARG A 45 -8.88 -6.60 5.29
CA ARG A 45 -7.44 -6.42 5.02
C ARG A 45 -6.76 -5.55 6.07
N LEU A 46 -5.53 -5.92 6.41
CA LEU A 46 -4.63 -5.23 7.32
C LEU A 46 -3.30 -4.99 6.62
N TYR A 47 -2.83 -3.76 6.66
CA TYR A 47 -1.65 -3.28 5.96
C TYR A 47 -0.52 -2.98 6.95
N GLY A 48 0.71 -3.31 6.59
CA GLY A 48 1.91 -2.93 7.32
C GLY A 48 2.27 -1.46 7.09
N GLY A 49 3.22 -0.97 7.87
CA GLY A 49 3.71 0.42 7.74
C GLY A 49 4.35 0.74 6.38
N TRP A 50 4.91 -0.27 5.70
CA TRP A 50 5.53 -0.12 4.38
C TRP A 50 4.58 0.42 3.31
N VAL A 51 3.26 0.20 3.48
CA VAL A 51 2.25 0.66 2.53
C VAL A 51 2.21 2.18 2.43
N PHE A 52 2.53 2.90 3.51
CA PHE A 52 2.54 4.37 3.48
C PHE A 52 3.65 4.91 2.56
N GLU A 53 4.86 4.38 2.70
CA GLU A 53 6.01 4.74 1.85
C GLU A 53 5.75 4.33 0.39
N ARG A 54 5.17 3.14 0.18
CA ARG A 54 4.80 2.64 -1.15
C ARG A 54 3.78 3.56 -1.83
N LEU A 55 2.74 3.99 -1.10
CA LEU A 55 1.70 4.88 -1.63
C LEU A 55 2.24 6.29 -1.92
N ASP A 56 3.13 6.80 -1.09
CA ASP A 56 3.80 8.08 -1.34
C ASP A 56 4.67 8.01 -2.61
N ARG A 57 5.43 6.92 -2.77
CA ARG A 57 6.24 6.69 -3.97
C ARG A 57 5.40 6.62 -5.25
N ILE A 58 4.28 5.89 -5.22
CA ILE A 58 3.33 5.83 -6.35
C ILE A 58 2.87 7.25 -6.71
N ARG A 59 2.49 8.05 -5.70
CA ARG A 59 2.00 9.41 -5.91
C ARG A 59 3.08 10.32 -6.52
N GLN A 60 4.32 10.24 -6.06
CA GLN A 60 5.44 10.99 -6.62
C GLN A 60 5.65 10.64 -8.10
N LEU A 61 5.71 9.35 -8.44
CA LEU A 61 5.90 8.92 -9.83
C LEU A 61 4.73 9.31 -10.75
N GLN A 62 3.49 9.34 -10.22
CA GLN A 62 2.34 9.88 -10.96
C GLN A 62 2.49 11.38 -11.24
N GLN A 63 3.03 12.15 -10.30
CA GLN A 63 3.27 13.59 -10.48
C GLN A 63 4.40 13.87 -11.48
N GLU A 64 5.38 12.97 -11.57
CA GLU A 64 6.42 12.99 -12.60
C GLU A 64 5.90 12.64 -14.01
N GLY A 65 4.64 12.18 -14.12
CA GLY A 65 3.98 11.88 -15.39
C GLY A 65 4.11 10.43 -15.84
N HIS A 66 4.59 9.53 -14.97
CA HIS A 66 4.66 8.11 -15.30
C HIS A 66 3.27 7.47 -15.36
N SER A 67 3.07 6.58 -16.34
CA SER A 67 1.84 5.78 -16.43
C SER A 67 1.79 4.73 -15.31
N LEU A 68 0.60 4.33 -14.86
CA LEU A 68 0.45 3.27 -13.83
C LEU A 68 1.18 1.97 -14.21
N LYS A 69 1.25 1.63 -15.51
CA LYS A 69 2.00 0.47 -15.98
C LYS A 69 3.51 0.63 -15.75
N THR A 70 4.05 1.80 -16.10
CA THR A 70 5.46 2.13 -15.87
C THR A 70 5.78 2.15 -14.38
N ILE A 71 4.90 2.78 -13.58
CA ILE A 71 5.02 2.83 -12.12
C ILE A 71 5.07 1.42 -11.56
N LYS A 72 4.18 0.51 -11.97
CA LYS A 72 4.22 -0.88 -11.50
C LYS A 72 5.59 -1.53 -11.71
N THR A 73 6.15 -1.40 -12.91
CA THR A 73 7.48 -1.93 -13.23
C THR A 73 8.56 -1.29 -12.36
N MET A 74 8.58 0.04 -12.25
CA MET A 74 9.62 0.76 -11.50
C MET A 74 9.64 0.36 -10.03
N ILE A 75 8.47 0.27 -9.39
CA ILE A 75 8.45 -0.02 -7.95
C ILE A 75 8.60 -1.53 -7.68
N ASP A 76 8.32 -2.41 -8.65
CA ASP A 76 8.70 -3.83 -8.55
C ASP A 76 10.22 -4.00 -8.63
N GLU A 77 10.89 -3.24 -9.50
CA GLU A 77 12.36 -3.24 -9.67
C GLU A 77 13.11 -2.57 -8.50
N GLU A 78 12.49 -1.61 -7.81
CA GLU A 78 13.05 -0.95 -6.61
C GLU A 78 13.15 -1.91 -5.39
N THR A 79 12.59 -3.13 -5.52
CA THR A 79 12.70 -4.20 -4.52
C THR A 79 13.98 -5.03 -4.74
N ILE A 80 15.16 -4.43 -4.55
CA ILE A 80 16.47 -5.12 -4.45
C ILE A 80 17.25 -4.60 -3.25
#